data_AF-A0A225UKU3-F1
#
_entry.id   AF-A0A225UKU3-F1
#
_cell.length_a   1.000
_cell.length_b   1.000
_cell.length_c   1.000
_cell.angle_alpha   90.00
_cell.angle_beta   90.00
_cell.angle_gamma   90.00
#
_symmetry.space_group_name_H-M   'P 1'
#
loop_
_entity.id
_entity.type
_entity.pdbx_description
1 polymer ?
#
loop_
_entity_poly.entity_id
_entity_poly.type
_entity_poly.pdbx_seq_one_letter_code
_entity_poly.pdbx_strand_id
1 'polypeptide(L)'
;MVQGDNKFNTKFLLDCGATTVYVSREFVKKRGLKTRVYTDRTIKVKLGDNKVGESILELATIEIQRQGIPSYRCVVIVFNIPDEFDCVLGMPFFVDVQPDIDWKRRCF
;
A
#
# COMPACT_ATOMS: atom_id res chain seq x y z
N MET A 1 -12.18 -28.31 -1.81
CA MET A 1 -11.23 -27.30 -1.31
C MET A 1 -10.55 -26.66 -2.50
N VAL A 2 -10.97 -25.47 -2.92
CA VAL A 2 -10.29 -24.76 -4.02
C VAL A 2 -9.24 -23.87 -3.37
N GLN A 3 -8.00 -24.35 -3.31
CA GLN A 3 -6.85 -23.46 -3.14
C GLN A 3 -6.73 -22.67 -4.45
N GLY A 4 -7.43 -21.54 -4.49
CA GLY A 4 -7.23 -20.54 -5.52
C GLY A 4 -5.86 -19.91 -5.30
N ASP A 5 -4.85 -20.45 -5.96
CA ASP A 5 -3.49 -19.93 -6.02
C ASP A 5 -3.49 -18.61 -6.83
N ASN A 6 -4.14 -17.59 -6.27
CA ASN A 6 -4.15 -16.24 -6.81
C ASN A 6 -2.84 -15.56 -6.41
N LYS A 7 -1.72 -16.06 -6.94
CA LYS A 7 -0.43 -15.34 -6.95
C LYS A 7 -0.60 -14.12 -7.84
N PHE A 8 -1.15 -13.08 -7.26
CA PHE A 8 -1.17 -11.78 -7.90
C PHE A 8 0.21 -11.18 -7.84
N ASN A 9 0.73 -10.80 -9.01
CA ASN A 9 1.95 -10.02 -9.12
C ASN A 9 1.65 -8.57 -8.70
N THR A 10 1.42 -8.35 -7.41
CA THR A 10 1.25 -7.02 -6.80
C THR A 10 2.64 -6.43 -6.58
N LYS A 11 2.87 -5.24 -7.10
CA LYS A 11 4.15 -4.55 -6.96
C LYS A 11 4.12 -3.63 -5.75
N PHE A 12 4.87 -4.00 -4.72
CA PHE A 12 5.03 -3.19 -3.52
C PHE A 12 6.31 -2.35 -3.60
N LEU A 13 6.19 -1.07 -3.29
CA LEU A 13 7.32 -0.24 -2.88
C LEU A 13 7.47 -0.35 -1.35
N LEU A 14 8.64 -0.76 -0.88
CA LEU A 14 9.01 -0.64 0.53
C LEU A 14 9.65 0.73 0.75
N ASP A 15 9.00 1.59 1.53
CA ASP A 15 9.47 2.96 1.77
C ASP A 15 9.46 3.29 3.27
N CYS A 16 10.62 3.14 3.92
CA CYS A 16 10.77 3.51 5.33
C CYS A 16 10.72 5.04 5.57
N GLY A 17 10.72 5.86 4.51
CA GLY A 17 10.49 7.30 4.60
C GLY A 17 9.00 7.67 4.60
N ALA A 18 8.11 6.77 4.17
CA ALA A 18 6.68 7.03 4.13
C ALA A 18 6.05 6.89 5.53
N THR A 19 5.31 7.90 5.97
CA THR A 19 4.65 7.93 7.28
C THR A 19 3.37 7.10 7.34
N THR A 20 2.88 6.60 6.21
CA THR A 20 1.64 5.82 6.09
C THR A 20 1.71 4.86 4.90
N VAL A 21 0.68 4.03 4.72
CA VAL A 21 0.56 3.06 3.63
C VAL A 21 -0.37 3.62 2.55
N TYR A 22 0.06 3.51 1.29
CA TYR A 22 -0.69 3.99 0.13
C TYR A 22 -1.04 2.86 -0.83
N VAL A 23 -2.14 3.02 -1.56
CA VAL A 23 -2.55 2.14 -2.66
C VAL A 23 -2.93 2.99 -3.87
N SER A 24 -2.58 2.54 -5.08
CA SER A 24 -2.97 3.24 -6.30
C SER A 24 -4.47 3.13 -6.57
N ARG A 25 -5.03 4.17 -7.20
CA ARG A 25 -6.44 4.19 -7.60
C ARG A 25 -6.75 3.12 -8.64
N GLU A 26 -5.80 2.87 -9.52
CA GLU A 26 -5.81 1.87 -10.57
C GLU A 26 -5.90 0.48 -9.96
N PHE A 27 -5.11 0.21 -8.92
CA PHE A 27 -5.16 -1.07 -8.22
C PHE A 27 -6.50 -1.26 -7.50
N VAL A 28 -6.99 -0.24 -6.80
CA VAL A 28 -8.33 -0.25 -6.16
C VAL A 28 -9.42 -0.61 -7.18
N LYS A 29 -9.45 0.06 -8.34
CA LYS A 29 -10.42 -0.21 -9.41
C LYS A 29 -10.27 -1.62 -9.98
N LYS A 30 -9.04 -2.02 -10.33
CA LYS A 30 -8.73 -3.34 -10.89
C LYS A 30 -9.14 -4.48 -9.97
N ARG A 31 -9.07 -4.26 -8.65
CA ARG A 31 -9.38 -5.25 -7.62
C ARG A 31 -10.80 -5.14 -7.08
N GLY A 32 -11.56 -4.13 -7.47
CA GLY A 32 -12.89 -3.86 -6.92
C GLY A 32 -12.86 -3.63 -5.40
N LEU A 33 -11.80 -3.02 -4.88
CA LEU A 33 -11.70 -2.73 -3.45
C LEU A 33 -12.75 -1.71 -3.06
N LYS A 34 -13.45 -1.96 -1.95
CA LYS A 34 -14.36 -0.98 -1.36
C LYS A 34 -13.54 0.15 -0.75
N THR A 35 -13.88 1.37 -1.13
CA THR A 35 -13.29 2.58 -0.56
C THR A 35 -14.33 3.42 0.15
N ARG A 36 -13.86 4.27 1.06
CA ARG A 36 -14.65 5.31 1.71
C ARG A 36 -14.02 6.66 1.43
N VAL A 37 -14.78 7.53 0.77
CA VAL A 37 -14.39 8.90 0.46
C VAL A 37 -14.91 9.84 1.55
N TYR A 38 -14.06 10.74 2.03
CA TYR A 38 -14.40 11.78 3.00
C TYR A 38 -14.33 13.13 2.28
N THR A 39 -15.43 13.54 1.66
CA THR A 39 -15.49 14.74 0.80
C THR A 39 -15.18 16.05 1.52
N ASP A 40 -15.29 16.06 2.85
CA ASP A 40 -14.99 17.18 3.75
C ASP A 40 -13.51 17.21 4.20
N ARG A 41 -12.68 16.27 3.75
CA ARG A 41 -11.28 16.13 4.20
C ARG A 41 -10.33 16.01 3.02
N THR A 42 -9.22 16.73 3.08
CA THR A 42 -8.10 16.57 2.16
C THR A 42 -6.86 16.05 2.87
N ILE A 43 -5.96 15.44 2.11
CA ILE A 43 -4.63 15.09 2.55
C ILE A 43 -3.60 15.84 1.72
N LYS A 44 -2.47 16.18 2.36
CA LYS A 44 -1.30 16.74 1.70
C LYS A 44 -0.15 15.76 1.90
N VAL A 45 0.38 15.24 0.81
CA VAL A 45 1.46 14.26 0.80
C VAL A 45 2.69 14.93 0.18
N LYS A 46 3.76 15.03 0.96
CA LYS A 46 5.06 15.44 0.42
C LYS A 46 5.70 14.23 -0.26
N LEU A 47 5.90 14.32 -1.55
CA LEU A 47 6.49 13.27 -2.38
C LEU A 47 8.03 13.31 -2.31
N GLY A 48 8.67 12.24 -2.79
CA GLY A 48 10.13 12.11 -2.79
C GLY A 48 10.87 13.21 -3.58
N ASP A 49 10.19 13.85 -4.53
CA ASP A 49 10.71 15.00 -5.30
C ASP A 49 10.46 16.36 -4.61
N ASN A 50 10.07 16.35 -3.33
CA ASN A 50 9.66 17.50 -2.52
C ASN A 50 8.39 18.23 -2.99
N LYS A 51 7.69 17.77 -4.04
CA LYS A 51 6.39 18.33 -4.38
C LYS A 51 5.33 17.88 -3.38
N VAL A 52 4.30 18.70 -3.22
CA VAL A 52 3.14 18.37 -2.40
C VAL A 52 2.00 17.98 -3.32
N GLY A 53 1.57 16.73 -3.22
CA GLY A 53 0.32 16.27 -3.80
C GLY A 53 -0.82 16.50 -2.82
N GLU A 54 -1.93 17.06 -3.29
CA GLU A 54 -3.16 17.22 -2.50
C GLU A 54 -4.29 16.43 -3.12
N SER A 55 -5.10 15.77 -2.28
CA SER A 55 -6.26 15.02 -2.75
C SER A 55 -7.33 14.89 -1.66
N ILE A 56 -8.57 14.62 -2.07
CA ILE A 56 -9.64 14.24 -1.13
C ILE A 56 -9.21 12.94 -0.43
N LEU A 57 -9.47 12.86 0.87
CA LEU A 57 -9.18 11.66 1.64
C LEU A 57 -10.08 10.51 1.17
N GLU A 58 -9.45 9.49 0.61
CA GLU A 58 -10.08 8.22 0.26
C GLU A 58 -9.32 7.09 0.96
N LEU A 59 -10.05 6.24 1.68
CA LEU A 59 -9.49 5.15 2.46
C LEU A 59 -9.99 3.80 1.95
N ALA A 60 -9.10 2.82 1.97
CA ALA A 60 -9.45 1.41 1.77
C ALA A 60 -8.92 0.57 2.93
N THR A 61 -9.36 -0.68 3.04
CA THR A 61 -8.74 -1.69 3.89
C THR A 61 -8.18 -2.77 3.00
N ILE A 62 -6.91 -3.11 3.19
CA ILE A 62 -6.25 -4.22 2.50
C ILE A 62 -5.73 -5.23 3.50
N GLU A 63 -5.54 -6.45 3.03
CA GLU A 63 -4.86 -7.52 3.75
C GLU A 63 -3.72 -8.03 2.87
N ILE A 64 -2.51 -8.06 3.43
CA ILE A 64 -1.31 -8.55 2.77
C ILE A 64 -1.00 -9.91 3.38
N GLN A 65 -1.07 -10.94 2.53
CA GLN A 65 -0.71 -12.31 2.89
C GLN A 65 0.51 -12.72 2.10
N ARG A 66 1.57 -13.10 2.80
CA ARG A 66 2.80 -13.58 2.21
C ARG A 66 3.40 -14.67 3.10
N GLN A 67 3.93 -15.70 2.46
CA GLN A 67 4.54 -16.82 3.19
C GLN A 67 5.74 -16.34 4.00
N GLY A 68 5.79 -16.73 5.28
CA GLY A 68 6.89 -16.39 6.17
C GLY A 68 6.71 -15.09 6.96
N ILE A 69 5.65 -14.32 6.72
CA ILE A 69 5.29 -13.15 7.53
C ILE A 69 3.85 -13.25 8.06
N PRO A 70 3.54 -12.67 9.25
CA PRO A 70 2.17 -12.55 9.71
C PRO A 70 1.28 -11.83 8.69
N SER A 71 -0.01 -12.22 8.62
CA SER A 71 -0.97 -11.47 7.80
C SER A 71 -1.06 -10.04 8.32
N TYR A 72 -0.91 -9.07 7.41
CA TYR A 72 -0.94 -7.65 7.73
C TYR A 72 -2.19 -7.01 7.15
N ARG A 73 -3.14 -6.67 8.03
CA ARG A 73 -4.37 -5.96 7.67
C ARG A 73 -4.26 -4.52 8.13
N CYS A 74 -4.41 -3.58 7.21
CA CYS A 74 -4.29 -2.15 7.52
C CYS A 74 -5.29 -1.29 6.74
N VAL A 75 -5.53 -0.09 7.28
CA VAL A 75 -6.20 0.99 6.56
C VAL A 75 -5.15 1.70 5.71
N VAL A 76 -5.45 1.90 4.44
CA VAL A 76 -4.55 2.52 3.47
C VAL A 76 -5.19 3.74 2.86
N ILE A 77 -4.35 4.71 2.49
CA ILE A 77 -4.76 5.89 1.75
C ILE A 77 -4.74 5.56 0.26
N VAL A 78 -5.85 5.82 -0.42
CA VAL A 78 -5.92 5.75 -1.87
C VAL A 78 -5.36 7.04 -2.47
N PHE A 79 -4.27 6.94 -3.23
CA PHE A 79 -3.54 8.11 -3.73
C PHE A 79 -2.90 7.86 -5.10
N ASN A 80 -2.50 8.94 -5.78
CA ASN A 80 -1.68 8.84 -7.00
C ASN A 80 -0.23 8.57 -6.57
N ILE A 81 0.15 7.30 -6.56
CA ILE A 81 1.53 6.84 -6.40
C ILE A 81 2.15 6.58 -7.78
N PRO A 82 3.48 6.45 -7.92
CA PRO A 82 4.11 6.14 -9.21
C PRO A 82 3.52 4.87 -9.84
N ASP A 83 3.26 4.92 -11.16
CA ASP A 83 2.51 3.90 -11.91
C ASP A 83 3.16 2.51 -11.90
N GLU A 84 4.45 2.42 -11.58
CA GLU A 84 5.15 1.14 -11.46
C GLU A 84 4.76 0.35 -10.20
N PHE A 85 4.09 0.97 -9.22
CA PHE A 85 3.71 0.35 -7.95
C PHE A 85 2.19 0.29 -7.76
N ASP A 86 1.73 -0.81 -7.19
CA ASP A 86 0.34 -0.97 -6.77
C ASP A 86 0.11 -0.45 -5.35
N CYS A 87 1.15 -0.53 -4.50
CA CYS A 87 1.07 -0.17 -3.09
C CYS A 87 2.44 0.30 -2.58
N VAL A 88 2.43 1.28 -1.66
CA VAL A 88 3.61 1.73 -0.91
C VAL A 88 3.42 1.32 0.54
N LEU A 89 4.30 0.44 1.04
CA LEU A 89 4.35 0.03 2.43
C LEU A 89 5.29 0.97 3.18
N GLY A 90 4.69 1.87 3.97
CA GLY A 90 5.40 2.82 4.80
C GLY A 90 5.76 2.29 6.19
N MET A 91 6.27 3.17 7.06
CA MET A 91 6.67 2.85 8.43
C MET A 91 5.68 2.01 9.26
N PRO A 92 4.35 2.20 9.17
CA PRO A 92 3.42 1.33 9.88
C PRO A 92 3.64 -0.17 9.59
N PHE A 93 3.89 -0.54 8.33
CA PHE A 93 4.16 -1.93 7.97
C PHE A 93 5.45 -2.45 8.62
N PHE A 94 6.53 -1.67 8.60
CA PHE A 94 7.81 -2.09 9.18
C PHE A 94 7.75 -2.23 10.70
N VAL A 95 7.01 -1.34 11.38
CA VAL A 95 6.84 -1.40 12.84
C VAL A 95 5.97 -2.57 13.26
N ASP A 96 4.85 -2.78 12.57
CA ASP A 96 3.86 -3.79 12.96
C ASP A 96 4.31 -5.21 12.60
N VAL A 97 4.94 -5.38 11.43
CA VAL A 97 5.30 -6.71 10.90
C VAL A 97 6.74 -7.08 11.21
N GLN A 98 7.65 -6.10 11.31
CA GLN A 98 9.10 -6.30 11.45
C GLN A 98 9.64 -7.36 10.46
N PRO A 99 9.44 -7.17 9.15
CA PRO A 99 9.80 -8.18 8.17
C PRO A 99 11.34 -8.28 8.00
N ASP A 100 11.83 -9.51 7.80
CA ASP A 100 13.21 -9.75 7.39
C ASP A 100 13.38 -9.44 5.90
N ILE A 101 14.05 -8.33 5.57
CA ILE A 101 14.23 -7.90 4.18
C ILE A 101 15.55 -8.43 3.63
N ASP A 102 15.46 -9.32 2.64
CA ASP A 102 16.61 -9.70 1.82
C ASP A 102 16.76 -8.71 0.66
N TRP A 103 17.66 -7.74 0.86
CA TRP A 103 17.98 -6.71 -0.12
C TRP A 103 18.60 -7.26 -1.41
N LYS A 104 19.32 -8.38 -1.34
CA LYS A 104 19.97 -8.98 -2.52
C LYS A 104 18.96 -9.70 -3.39
N ARG A 105 18.05 -10.46 -2.77
CA ARG A 105 16.98 -11.19 -3.47
C ARG A 105 15.75 -10.33 -3.73
N ARG A 106 15.69 -9.12 -3.17
CA ARG A 106 14.55 -8.18 -3.26
C ARG A 106 13.26 -8.82 -2.76
N CYS A 107 13.32 -9.46 -1.60
CA CYS A 107 12.18 -10.11 -0.96
C CYS A 107 12.11 -9.80 0.54
N PHE A 108 10.94 -10.04 1.12
CA PHE A 108 10.63 -9.94 2.55
C PHE A 108 9.60 -11.01 2.92
#